data_AF-F2L2L2-F1
#
_entry.id   AF-F2L2L2-F1
#
_cell.length_a   1.000
_cell.length_b   1.000
_cell.length_c   1.000
_cell.angle_alpha   90.00
_cell.angle_beta   90.00
_cell.angle_gamma   90.00
#
_symmetry.space_group_name_H-M   'P 1'
#
loop_
_entity.id
_entity.type
_entity.pdbx_description
1 polymer ?
#
loop_
_entity_poly.entity_id
_entity_poly.type
_entity_poly.pdbx_seq_one_letter_code
_entity_poly.pdbx_strand_id
1 'polypeptide(L)'
;MEILVKIYMCNELGEFADWLYRNYSGILGISQIYTVSLGGFVLVGIHFERGSKISGDVPVGLAIYGLGDRVRGYCSLPIPCKTDGRIIRMGDLLQSRAEPLEADLPLVRDLGLEVVCMDGAVAVVDEVGCIDVYSRMGQFVVACGLLNKWARAGGDVYREFRDVAARL
;
A
#
# COMPACT_ATOMS: atom_id res chain seq x y z
N MET A 1 -11.76 7.58 -27.64
CA MET A 1 -10.56 8.32 -27.21
C MET A 1 -10.29 8.17 -25.70
N GLU A 2 -11.32 7.99 -24.86
CA GLU A 2 -11.17 7.78 -23.40
C GLU A 2 -10.55 6.44 -22.99
N ILE A 3 -10.63 5.40 -23.83
CA ILE A 3 -10.10 4.06 -23.52
C ILE A 3 -8.56 4.04 -23.59
N LEU A 4 -7.95 4.81 -24.50
CA LEU A 4 -6.49 4.92 -24.56
C LEU A 4 -5.95 5.62 -23.31
N VAL A 5 -6.54 6.75 -22.89
CA VAL A 5 -6.12 7.52 -21.70
C VAL A 5 -6.19 6.67 -20.41
N LYS A 6 -7.20 5.78 -20.29
CA LYS A 6 -7.36 4.89 -19.13
C LYS A 6 -6.27 3.81 -19.01
N ILE A 7 -5.69 3.37 -20.12
CA ILE A 7 -4.60 2.37 -20.13
C ILE A 7 -3.25 3.02 -19.77
N TYR A 8 -3.04 4.31 -20.06
CA TYR A 8 -1.79 5.01 -19.70
C TYR A 8 -1.63 5.19 -18.18
N MET A 9 -2.71 5.48 -17.45
CA MET A 9 -2.64 5.84 -16.02
C MET A 9 -2.12 4.73 -15.09
N CYS A 10 -2.34 3.44 -15.41
CA CYS A 10 -1.76 2.33 -14.63
C CYS A 10 -0.30 2.02 -14.97
N ASN A 11 0.20 2.48 -16.14
CA ASN A 11 1.57 2.25 -16.59
C ASN A 11 2.51 3.37 -16.13
N GLU A 12 1.97 4.47 -15.62
CA GLU A 12 2.68 5.66 -15.14
C GLU A 12 2.71 5.74 -13.60
N LEU A 13 3.00 4.61 -12.92
CA LEU A 13 3.09 4.57 -11.45
C LEU A 13 4.12 5.54 -10.87
N GLY A 14 5.15 5.92 -11.65
CA GLY A 14 6.06 7.00 -11.29
C GLY A 14 5.35 8.35 -11.15
N GLU A 15 4.40 8.66 -12.05
CA GLU A 15 3.60 9.88 -11.97
C GLU A 15 2.63 9.86 -10.79
N PHE A 16 2.05 8.70 -10.46
CA PHE A 16 1.26 8.55 -9.23
C PHE A 16 2.12 8.85 -7.99
N ALA A 17 3.31 8.28 -7.89
CA ALA A 17 4.21 8.51 -6.77
C ALA A 17 4.61 10.00 -6.65
N ASP A 18 4.95 10.64 -7.77
CA ASP A 18 5.24 12.06 -7.83
C ASP A 18 4.04 12.92 -7.44
N TRP A 19 2.85 12.60 -7.93
CA TRP A 19 1.61 13.28 -7.59
C TRP A 19 1.30 13.14 -6.09
N LEU A 20 1.41 11.94 -5.54
CA LEU A 20 1.16 11.67 -4.12
C LEU A 20 2.11 12.51 -3.26
N TYR A 21 3.39 12.55 -3.62
CA TYR A 21 4.37 13.38 -2.93
C TYR A 21 4.03 14.87 -3.01
N ARG A 22 3.76 15.39 -4.21
CA ARG A 22 3.51 16.83 -4.42
C ARG A 22 2.25 17.32 -3.70
N ASN A 23 1.20 16.52 -3.68
CA ASN A 23 -0.10 16.94 -3.15
C ASN A 23 -0.25 16.63 -1.66
N TYR A 24 0.37 15.57 -1.16
CA TYR A 24 0.07 15.06 0.18
C TYR A 24 1.28 14.89 1.11
N SER A 25 2.51 15.19 0.66
CA SER A 25 3.70 15.07 1.53
C SER A 25 3.57 15.84 2.84
N GLY A 26 3.07 17.08 2.82
CA GLY A 26 2.86 17.86 4.04
C GLY A 26 1.75 17.32 4.97
N ILE A 27 0.68 16.73 4.39
CA ILE A 27 -0.44 16.18 5.17
C ILE A 27 -0.07 14.84 5.79
N LEU A 28 0.61 14.00 5.02
CA LEU A 28 1.01 12.66 5.40
C LEU A 28 2.34 12.65 6.16
N GLY A 29 3.09 13.75 6.13
CA GLY A 29 4.46 13.82 6.64
C GLY A 29 5.38 12.88 5.86
N ILE A 30 5.33 12.90 4.53
CA ILE A 30 6.24 12.11 3.68
C ILE A 30 7.53 12.90 3.50
N SER A 31 8.64 12.35 3.97
CA SER A 31 9.97 12.95 3.81
C SER A 31 10.59 12.64 2.45
N GLN A 32 10.33 11.44 1.93
CA GLN A 32 10.93 10.98 0.68
C GLN A 32 10.11 9.84 0.07
N ILE A 33 10.08 9.77 -1.27
CA ILE A 33 9.60 8.61 -2.01
C ILE A 33 10.74 8.10 -2.90
N TYR A 34 10.93 6.78 -2.93
CA TYR A 34 11.84 6.09 -3.82
C TYR A 34 11.03 5.30 -4.83
N THR A 35 11.19 5.63 -6.11
CA THR A 35 10.58 4.91 -7.22
C THR A 35 11.65 4.14 -7.97
N VAL A 36 11.51 2.81 -8.06
CA VAL A 36 12.40 1.96 -8.85
C VAL A 36 11.60 1.24 -9.91
N SER A 37 11.82 1.62 -11.17
CA SER A 37 11.23 0.94 -12.33
C SER A 37 12.05 -0.28 -12.69
N LEU A 38 11.39 -1.42 -12.81
CA LEU A 38 12.02 -2.68 -13.12
C LEU A 38 11.14 -3.35 -14.18
N GLY A 39 11.40 -3.11 -15.47
CA GLY A 39 10.82 -3.85 -16.61
C GLY A 39 9.36 -4.35 -16.47
N GLY A 40 8.41 -3.46 -16.17
CA GLY A 40 6.97 -3.77 -16.02
C GLY A 40 6.41 -3.56 -14.61
N PHE A 41 7.26 -3.33 -13.62
CA PHE A 41 6.87 -3.03 -12.24
C PHE A 41 7.53 -1.75 -11.74
N VAL A 42 6.87 -1.08 -10.80
CA VAL A 42 7.44 0.04 -10.05
C VAL A 42 7.48 -0.38 -8.58
N LEU A 43 8.58 -0.14 -7.89
CA LEU A 43 8.64 -0.25 -6.43
C LEU A 43 8.61 1.16 -5.86
N VAL A 44 7.68 1.42 -4.94
CA VAL A 44 7.47 2.74 -4.34
C VAL A 44 7.73 2.68 -2.84
N GLY A 45 8.96 2.94 -2.42
CA GLY A 45 9.29 3.08 -1.00
C GLY A 45 8.88 4.45 -0.49
N ILE A 46 8.00 4.55 0.51
CA ILE A 46 7.53 5.82 1.07
C ILE A 46 8.12 5.99 2.46
N HIS A 47 8.99 6.98 2.61
CA HIS A 47 9.60 7.34 3.88
C HIS A 47 8.88 8.54 4.46
N PHE A 48 8.54 8.41 5.74
CA PHE A 48 7.82 9.43 6.48
C PHE A 48 8.78 10.18 7.41
N GLU A 49 8.49 11.47 7.63
CA GLU A 49 9.19 12.32 8.59
C GLU A 49 9.07 11.79 10.02
N ARG A 50 10.08 12.13 10.82
CA ARG A 50 10.04 11.92 12.26
C ARG A 50 8.92 12.78 12.86
N GLY A 51 7.87 12.17 13.38
CA GLY A 51 6.66 12.82 13.88
C GLY A 51 5.45 12.73 12.94
N SER A 52 5.56 12.02 11.80
CA SER A 52 4.40 11.79 10.94
C SER A 52 3.28 11.10 11.73
N LYS A 53 2.06 11.63 11.61
CA LYS A 53 0.87 11.03 12.24
C LYS A 53 0.51 9.67 11.64
N ILE A 54 1.00 9.38 10.44
CA ILE A 54 0.73 8.14 9.71
C ILE A 54 1.68 7.04 10.17
N SER A 55 2.98 7.31 10.14
CA SER A 55 3.99 6.30 10.42
C SER A 55 4.45 6.27 11.87
N GLY A 56 4.36 7.37 12.61
CA GLY A 56 4.84 7.47 13.99
C GLY A 56 6.32 7.05 14.13
N ASP A 57 7.19 7.53 13.25
CA ASP A 57 8.62 7.19 13.19
C ASP A 57 8.94 5.76 12.71
N VAL A 58 7.94 5.03 12.19
CA VAL A 58 8.12 3.67 11.67
C VAL A 58 8.39 3.69 10.16
N PRO A 59 9.48 3.06 9.67
CA PRO A 59 9.68 2.88 8.24
C PRO A 59 8.56 2.03 7.62
N VAL A 60 7.93 2.52 6.56
CA VAL A 60 6.85 1.84 5.83
C VAL A 60 7.36 1.44 4.45
N GLY A 61 7.39 0.13 4.19
CA GLY A 61 7.68 -0.42 2.87
C GLY A 61 6.37 -0.73 2.15
N LEU A 62 6.15 -0.08 1.00
CA LEU A 62 5.04 -0.35 0.11
C LEU A 62 5.58 -0.80 -1.25
N ALA A 63 4.92 -1.75 -1.90
CA ALA A 63 5.17 -2.08 -3.30
C ALA A 63 3.87 -1.89 -4.07
N ILE A 64 3.90 -1.19 -5.20
CA ILE A 64 2.71 -0.90 -6.01
C ILE A 64 3.04 -1.27 -7.45
N TYR A 65 2.27 -2.16 -8.08
CA TYR A 65 2.58 -2.62 -9.42
C TYR A 65 1.38 -2.56 -10.35
N GLY A 66 1.64 -2.27 -11.63
CA GLY A 66 0.64 -2.15 -12.67
C GLY A 66 0.43 -3.49 -13.38
N LEU A 67 -0.83 -3.83 -13.65
CA LEU A 67 -1.28 -5.04 -14.36
C LEU A 67 -1.98 -4.70 -15.68
N GLY A 68 -1.74 -3.50 -16.21
CA GLY A 68 -2.38 -2.99 -17.42
C GLY A 68 -3.70 -2.26 -17.15
N ASP A 69 -4.71 -2.97 -16.64
CA ASP A 69 -6.05 -2.42 -16.35
C ASP A 69 -6.30 -2.09 -14.87
N ARG A 70 -5.34 -2.46 -14.01
CA ARG A 70 -5.40 -2.27 -12.56
C ARG A 70 -4.01 -2.08 -11.98
N VAL A 71 -3.99 -1.59 -10.76
CA VAL A 71 -2.81 -1.49 -9.90
C VAL A 71 -3.07 -2.33 -8.68
N ARG A 72 -2.08 -3.11 -8.25
CA ARG A 72 -2.16 -3.81 -6.97
C ARG A 72 -1.03 -3.36 -6.06
N GLY A 73 -1.36 -3.13 -4.79
CA GLY A 73 -0.47 -2.65 -3.76
C GLY A 73 -0.22 -3.71 -2.70
N TYR A 74 0.99 -3.72 -2.13
CA TYR A 74 1.42 -4.64 -1.08
C TYR A 74 2.09 -3.88 0.06
N CYS A 75 1.60 -4.12 1.27
CA CYS A 75 2.14 -3.56 2.50
C CYS A 75 2.51 -4.69 3.46
N SER A 76 3.81 -4.90 3.69
CA SER A 76 4.26 -5.88 4.69
C SER A 76 4.17 -5.26 6.08
N LEU A 77 3.51 -5.96 7.00
CA LEU A 77 3.37 -5.60 8.40
C LEU A 77 4.37 -6.40 9.25
N PRO A 78 4.88 -5.83 10.36
CA PRO A 78 5.82 -6.49 11.26
C PRO A 78 5.12 -7.49 12.19
N ILE A 79 4.19 -8.28 11.64
CA ILE A 79 3.41 -9.30 12.32
C ILE A 79 3.85 -10.64 11.73
N PRO A 80 4.41 -11.57 12.52
CA PRO A 80 4.80 -12.87 11.98
C PRO A 80 3.57 -13.70 11.60
N CYS A 81 3.70 -14.47 10.53
CA CYS A 81 2.70 -15.45 10.11
C CYS A 81 3.38 -16.75 9.66
N LYS A 82 2.62 -17.84 9.62
CA LYS A 82 3.07 -19.12 9.09
C LYS A 82 2.03 -19.65 8.11
N THR A 83 2.50 -20.06 6.95
CA THR A 83 1.80 -20.88 5.96
C THR A 83 2.43 -22.27 5.96
N ASP A 84 1.66 -23.30 5.62
CA ASP A 84 2.03 -24.73 5.71
C ASP A 84 3.24 -25.13 4.83
N GLY A 85 4.43 -24.66 5.21
CA GLY A 85 5.72 -25.00 4.59
C GLY A 85 6.05 -24.26 3.29
N ARG A 86 5.18 -23.37 2.77
CA ARG A 86 5.45 -22.56 1.58
C ARG A 86 5.74 -21.11 1.94
N ILE A 87 6.97 -20.68 1.64
CA ILE A 87 7.33 -19.26 1.61
C ILE A 87 6.71 -18.68 0.34
N ILE A 88 5.65 -17.89 0.50
CA ILE A 88 5.05 -17.13 -0.60
C ILE A 88 5.96 -15.93 -0.85
N ARG A 89 6.65 -15.94 -2.00
CA ARG A 89 7.49 -14.81 -2.42
C ARG A 89 6.63 -13.78 -3.14
N MET A 90 7.13 -12.54 -3.22
CA MET A 90 6.47 -11.48 -4.01
C MET A 90 6.11 -11.94 -5.45
N GLY A 91 6.96 -12.74 -6.09
CA GLY A 91 6.69 -13.27 -7.44
C GLY A 91 5.49 -14.22 -7.53
N ASP A 92 5.16 -14.93 -6.45
CA ASP A 92 4.01 -15.85 -6.39
C ASP A 92 2.68 -15.09 -6.20
N LEU A 93 2.72 -13.95 -5.50
CA LEU A 93 1.59 -13.04 -5.36
C LEU A 93 1.19 -12.38 -6.68
N LEU A 94 2.18 -12.01 -7.50
CA LEU A 94 1.94 -11.50 -8.86
C LEU A 94 1.23 -12.52 -9.75
N GLN A 95 1.42 -13.82 -9.48
CA GLN A 95 0.76 -14.91 -10.18
C GLN A 95 -0.55 -15.36 -9.51
N SER A 96 -1.02 -14.62 -8.48
CA SER A 96 -2.23 -14.91 -7.70
C SER A 96 -2.27 -16.33 -7.12
N ARG A 97 -1.10 -16.82 -6.64
CA ARG A 97 -0.95 -18.15 -6.05
C ARG A 97 -0.98 -18.16 -4.51
N ALA A 98 -1.30 -17.03 -3.90
CA ALA A 98 -1.40 -16.91 -2.45
C ALA A 98 -2.85 -17.09 -2.00
N GLU A 99 -3.04 -17.88 -0.96
CA GLU A 99 -4.35 -18.01 -0.31
C GLU A 99 -4.52 -16.89 0.73
N PRO A 100 -5.73 -16.30 0.85
CA PRO A 100 -6.02 -15.33 1.89
C PRO A 100 -5.78 -15.91 3.29
N LEU A 101 -5.22 -15.09 4.16
CA LEU A 101 -5.04 -15.36 5.58
C LEU A 101 -6.11 -14.59 6.37
N GLU A 102 -6.87 -15.30 7.21
CA GLU A 102 -7.71 -14.62 8.19
C GLU A 102 -6.84 -14.00 9.30
N ALA A 103 -6.72 -12.67 9.28
CA ALA A 103 -6.16 -11.89 10.37
C ALA A 103 -7.13 -10.79 10.76
N ASP A 104 -7.43 -10.66 12.06
CA ASP A 104 -8.26 -9.58 12.58
C ASP A 104 -7.42 -8.30 12.69
N LEU A 105 -7.35 -7.57 11.58
CA LEU A 105 -6.62 -6.31 11.47
C LEU A 105 -7.61 -5.13 11.34
N PRO A 106 -7.32 -3.98 11.96
CA PRO A 106 -8.12 -2.77 11.78
C PRO A 106 -8.26 -2.39 10.29
N LEU A 107 -9.39 -1.78 9.91
CA LEU A 107 -9.68 -1.26 8.56
C LEU A 107 -9.69 -2.28 7.40
N VAL A 108 -9.17 -3.49 7.57
CA VAL A 108 -9.03 -4.46 6.47
C VAL A 108 -10.39 -4.79 5.86
N ARG A 109 -11.38 -5.13 6.69
CA ARG A 109 -12.74 -5.45 6.20
C ARG A 109 -13.45 -4.21 5.66
N ASP A 110 -13.31 -3.06 6.32
CA ASP A 110 -13.98 -1.81 5.95
C ASP A 110 -13.48 -1.26 4.60
N LEU A 111 -12.19 -1.45 4.30
CA LEU A 111 -11.56 -1.01 3.07
C LEU A 111 -11.53 -2.12 1.98
N GLY A 112 -12.05 -3.31 2.28
CA GLY A 112 -12.06 -4.44 1.36
C GLY A 112 -10.66 -4.95 1.00
N LEU A 113 -9.72 -4.85 1.94
CA LEU A 113 -8.33 -5.28 1.75
C LEU A 113 -8.23 -6.80 1.93
N GLU A 114 -7.34 -7.41 1.16
CA GLU A 114 -6.95 -8.80 1.35
C GLU A 114 -5.73 -8.89 2.27
N VAL A 115 -5.64 -9.97 3.05
CA VAL A 115 -4.49 -10.24 3.92
C VAL A 115 -3.89 -11.57 3.51
N VAL A 116 -2.56 -11.62 3.39
CA VAL A 116 -1.81 -12.80 3.00
C VAL A 116 -0.59 -12.98 3.91
N CYS A 117 -0.06 -14.19 3.98
CA CYS A 117 1.24 -14.43 4.62
C CYS A 117 2.35 -14.44 3.57
N MET A 118 3.26 -13.47 3.61
CA MET A 118 4.34 -13.30 2.65
C MET A 118 5.69 -13.30 3.37
N ASP A 119 6.61 -14.18 2.96
CA ASP A 119 7.95 -14.30 3.55
C ASP A 119 7.95 -14.37 5.10
N GLY A 120 6.93 -15.00 5.69
CA GLY A 120 6.77 -15.15 7.14
C GLY A 120 6.22 -13.92 7.87
N ALA A 121 5.76 -12.90 7.13
CA ALA A 121 5.12 -11.70 7.65
C ALA A 121 3.73 -11.49 7.04
N VAL A 122 2.81 -10.98 7.84
CA VAL A 122 1.48 -10.58 7.36
C VAL A 122 1.65 -9.45 6.36
N ALA A 123 1.00 -9.55 5.21
CA ALA A 123 0.94 -8.49 4.22
C ALA A 123 -0.52 -8.16 3.90
N VAL A 124 -0.79 -6.86 3.76
CA VAL A 124 -2.08 -6.35 3.32
C VAL A 124 -1.98 -5.97 1.86
N VAL A 125 -3.01 -6.34 1.10
CA VAL A 125 -3.06 -6.26 -0.36
C VAL A 125 -4.31 -5.47 -0.75
N ASP A 126 -4.17 -4.52 -1.68
CA ASP A 126 -5.32 -3.88 -2.33
C ASP A 126 -5.16 -3.94 -3.85
N GLU A 127 -6.27 -4.15 -4.55
CA GLU A 127 -6.33 -4.11 -6.01
C GLU A 127 -7.33 -3.03 -6.45
N VAL A 128 -6.82 -2.10 -7.24
CA VAL A 128 -7.50 -0.86 -7.61
C VAL A 128 -7.49 -0.72 -9.13
N GLY A 129 -8.65 -0.48 -9.74
CA GLY A 129 -8.72 -0.18 -11.18
C GLY A 129 -8.07 1.16 -11.51
N CYS A 130 -7.55 1.34 -12.73
CA CYS A 130 -6.82 2.56 -13.10
C CYS A 130 -7.58 3.88 -12.87
N ILE A 131 -8.92 3.83 -12.97
CA ILE A 131 -9.80 5.00 -12.81
C ILE A 131 -9.72 5.55 -11.38
N ASP A 132 -9.51 4.67 -10.39
CA ASP A 132 -9.56 5.01 -8.98
C ASP A 132 -8.17 5.05 -8.33
N VAL A 133 -7.09 4.93 -9.12
CA VAL A 133 -5.73 4.77 -8.57
C VAL A 133 -5.34 5.95 -7.66
N TYR A 134 -5.64 7.18 -8.08
CA TYR A 134 -5.26 8.39 -7.34
C TYR A 134 -5.97 8.50 -5.98
N SER A 135 -7.23 8.07 -5.89
CA SER A 135 -8.02 8.14 -4.65
C SER A 135 -7.80 6.90 -3.77
N ARG A 136 -8.02 5.70 -4.31
CA ARG A 136 -7.97 4.45 -3.53
C ARG A 136 -6.55 4.03 -3.18
N MET A 137 -5.57 4.20 -4.07
CA MET A 137 -4.18 3.86 -3.72
C MET A 137 -3.62 4.84 -2.68
N GLY A 138 -4.05 6.10 -2.69
CA GLY A 138 -3.74 7.06 -1.62
C GLY A 138 -4.28 6.60 -0.26
N GLN A 139 -5.53 6.15 -0.21
CA GLN A 139 -6.12 5.56 1.00
C GLN A 139 -5.36 4.30 1.46
N PHE A 140 -4.95 3.44 0.52
CA PHE A 140 -4.14 2.27 0.84
C PHE A 140 -2.78 2.63 1.43
N VAL A 141 -2.08 3.65 0.90
CA VAL A 141 -0.82 4.16 1.48
C VAL A 141 -1.02 4.61 2.93
N VAL A 142 -2.10 5.34 3.21
CA VAL A 142 -2.43 5.80 4.56
C VAL A 142 -2.75 4.63 5.49
N ALA A 143 -3.59 3.69 5.05
CA ALA A 143 -3.93 2.50 5.81
C ALA A 143 -2.68 1.68 6.12
N CYS A 144 -1.79 1.48 5.14
CA CYS A 144 -0.53 0.77 5.31
C CYS A 144 0.35 1.41 6.38
N GLY A 145 0.53 2.73 6.33
CA GLY A 145 1.32 3.43 7.33
C GLY A 145 0.74 3.32 8.75
N LEU A 146 -0.56 3.51 8.89
CA LEU A 146 -1.25 3.39 10.18
C LEU A 146 -1.24 1.95 10.73
N LEU A 147 -1.41 0.94 9.88
CA LEU A 147 -1.36 -0.46 10.27
C LEU A 147 0.04 -0.88 10.69
N ASN A 148 1.08 -0.45 9.98
CA ASN A 148 2.46 -0.72 10.35
C ASN A 148 2.81 -0.02 11.68
N LYS A 149 2.39 1.24 11.87
CA LYS A 149 2.53 1.94 13.14
C LYS A 149 1.82 1.19 14.27
N TRP A 150 0.55 0.83 14.06
CA TRP A 150 -0.25 0.10 15.05
C TRP A 150 0.39 -1.24 15.45
N ALA A 151 0.88 -2.00 14.48
CA ALA A 151 1.54 -3.27 14.73
C ALA A 151 2.80 -3.15 15.60
N ARG A 152 3.47 -1.99 15.62
CA ARG A 152 4.68 -1.75 16.42
C ARG A 152 4.45 -1.01 17.72
N ALA A 153 3.57 -0.02 17.71
CA ALA A 153 3.43 0.96 18.78
C ALA A 153 1.98 1.17 19.23
N GLY A 154 1.00 0.51 18.61
CA GLY A 154 -0.42 0.73 18.84
C GLY A 154 -0.94 2.05 18.24
N GLY A 155 -2.14 2.46 18.68
CA GLY A 155 -2.81 3.67 18.19
C GLY A 155 -4.28 3.43 17.82
N ASP A 156 -5.02 4.52 17.62
CA ASP A 156 -6.43 4.47 17.20
C ASP A 156 -6.50 4.59 15.68
N VAL A 157 -6.26 3.45 15.01
CA VAL A 157 -6.17 3.36 13.54
C VAL A 157 -7.42 3.91 12.86
N TYR A 158 -8.61 3.63 13.39
CA TYR A 158 -9.88 4.07 12.79
C TYR A 158 -10.08 5.58 12.88
N ARG A 159 -9.80 6.19 14.03
CA ARG A 159 -9.91 7.65 14.17
C ARG A 159 -8.86 8.36 13.31
N GLU A 160 -7.61 7.90 13.39
CA GLU A 160 -6.49 8.51 12.67
C GLU A 160 -6.65 8.39 11.15
N PHE A 161 -7.17 7.26 10.66
CA PHE A 161 -7.49 7.09 9.25
C PHE A 161 -8.57 8.07 8.80
N ARG A 162 -9.67 8.21 9.56
CA ARG A 162 -10.73 9.18 9.24
C ARG A 162 -10.22 10.62 9.22
N ASP A 163 -9.41 11.00 10.19
CA ASP A 163 -8.85 12.37 10.29
C ASP A 163 -7.98 12.73 9.09
N VAL A 164 -7.29 11.74 8.51
CA VAL A 164 -6.40 11.90 7.35
C VAL A 164 -7.18 11.79 6.05
N ALA A 165 -8.07 10.80 5.93
CA ALA A 165 -8.89 10.58 4.73
C ALA A 165 -9.80 11.77 4.43
N ALA A 166 -10.24 12.52 5.45
CA ALA A 166 -10.98 13.77 5.26
C ALA A 166 -10.17 14.91 4.62
N ARG A 167 -8.86 14.73 4.45
CA ARG A 167 -7.91 15.71 3.90
C ARG A 167 -7.26 15.24 2.59
N LEU A 168 -7.59 14.02 2.14
CA LEU A 168 -7.19 13.47 0.86
C LEU A 168 -8.21 13.86 -0.22
#